data_AF-D3F7M2-F1
#
_entry.id   AF-D3F7M2-F1
#
_cell.length_a   1.000
_cell.length_b   1.000
_cell.length_c   1.000
_cell.angle_alpha   90.00
_cell.angle_beta   90.00
_cell.angle_gamma   90.00
#
_symmetry.space_group_name_H-M   'P 1'
#
loop_
_entity.id
_entity.type
_entity.pdbx_description
1 polymer ?
#
loop_
_entity_poly.entity_id
_entity_poly.type
_entity_poly.pdbx_seq_one_letter_code
_entity_poly.pdbx_strand_id
1 'polypeptide(L)'
;MDDDRGPVSFLGRPLPAWVELRLVEVAPGAAKRCDDDAWHDALVVVERGEVELQDAHGGCRRCAPGEVLWLAGLPLHAIHNRGSRPALLAAVARRRVP
;
A
#
# COMPACT_ATOMS: atom_id res chain seq x y z
N MET A 1 -23.34 -4.47 -18.03
CA MET A 1 -22.67 -3.49 -17.15
C MET A 1 -21.22 -3.88 -17.16
N ASP A 2 -20.43 -3.26 -18.03
CA ASP A 2 -19.00 -3.52 -18.15
C ASP A 2 -18.31 -3.09 -16.86
N ASP A 3 -17.76 -4.05 -16.14
CA ASP A 3 -16.82 -3.83 -15.04
C ASP A 3 -15.43 -3.54 -15.62
N ASP A 4 -15.34 -2.53 -16.50
CA ASP A 4 -14.09 -2.10 -17.14
C ASP A 4 -13.26 -1.21 -16.20
N ARG A 5 -13.26 -1.53 -14.90
CA ARG A 5 -12.31 -0.96 -13.95
C ARG A 5 -11.10 -1.86 -13.92
N GLY A 6 -10.13 -1.54 -14.77
CA GLY A 6 -8.76 -2.00 -14.59
C GLY A 6 -8.28 -1.78 -13.14
N PRO A 7 -7.20 -2.46 -12.72
CA PRO A 7 -6.71 -2.42 -11.35
C PRO A 7 -6.57 -0.98 -10.82
N VAL A 8 -6.93 -0.76 -9.55
CA VAL A 8 -6.83 0.56 -8.93
C VAL A 8 -5.38 1.04 -8.99
N SER A 9 -5.16 2.28 -9.43
CA SER A 9 -3.83 2.89 -9.48
C SER A 9 -3.96 4.39 -9.30
N PHE A 10 -3.03 4.97 -8.54
CA PHE A 10 -2.87 6.41 -8.35
C PHE A 10 -1.74 6.99 -9.20
N LEU A 11 -0.91 6.17 -9.84
CA LEU A 11 0.16 6.64 -10.70
C LEU A 11 -0.37 7.29 -11.97
N GLY A 12 0.25 8.40 -12.36
CA GLY A 12 -0.08 9.11 -13.60
C GLY A 12 -1.45 9.80 -13.60
N ARG A 13 -2.12 9.87 -12.46
CA ARG A 13 -3.43 10.53 -12.31
C ARG A 13 -3.28 11.86 -11.56
N PRO A 14 -3.95 12.93 -12.00
CA PRO A 14 -4.02 14.15 -11.21
C PRO A 14 -4.78 13.86 -9.92
N LEU A 15 -4.15 14.17 -8.79
CA LEU A 15 -4.80 14.03 -7.48
C LEU A 15 -5.39 15.39 -7.04
N PRO A 16 -6.55 15.38 -6.38
CA PRO A 16 -7.11 16.59 -5.79
C PRO A 16 -6.14 17.25 -4.81
N ALA A 17 -6.21 18.59 -4.67
CA ALA A 17 -5.31 19.35 -3.79
C ALA A 17 -5.43 18.98 -2.29
N TRP A 18 -6.55 18.39 -1.88
CA TRP A 18 -6.77 17.88 -0.52
C TRP A 18 -6.17 16.49 -0.29
N VAL A 19 -5.58 15.85 -1.32
CA VAL A 19 -4.93 14.54 -1.21
C VAL A 19 -3.42 14.72 -1.10
N GLU A 20 -2.83 13.95 -0.21
CA GLU A 20 -1.39 13.72 -0.15
C GLU A 20 -1.10 12.30 -0.66
N LEU A 21 -0.12 12.17 -1.56
CA LEU A 21 0.37 10.90 -2.06
C LEU A 21 1.80 10.68 -1.60
N ARG A 22 2.04 9.54 -0.98
CA ARG A 22 3.34 9.06 -0.56
C ARG A 22 3.64 7.77 -1.31
N LEU A 23 4.76 7.74 -2.03
CA LEU A 23 5.25 6.53 -2.69
C LEU A 23 6.25 5.83 -1.79
N VAL A 24 5.97 4.57 -1.47
CA VAL A 24 6.82 3.76 -0.61
C VAL A 24 7.31 2.56 -1.39
N GLU A 25 8.62 2.51 -1.61
CA GLU A 25 9.27 1.34 -2.20
C GLU A 25 9.65 0.35 -1.10
N VAL A 26 9.35 -0.93 -1.34
CA VAL A 26 9.81 -2.05 -0.53
C VAL A 26 10.77 -2.87 -1.40
N ALA A 27 12.07 -2.77 -1.11
CA ALA A 27 13.11 -3.49 -1.83
C ALA A 27 12.92 -5.03 -1.71
N PRO A 28 13.46 -5.82 -2.65
CA PRO A 28 13.45 -7.28 -2.55
C PRO A 28 13.98 -7.78 -1.20
N GLY A 29 13.23 -8.66 -0.54
CA GLY A 29 13.58 -9.20 0.78
C GLY A 29 13.38 -8.24 1.95
N ALA A 30 13.03 -6.98 1.70
CA ALA A 30 12.83 -5.98 2.75
C ALA A 30 11.43 -6.08 3.38
N ALA A 31 11.33 -5.51 4.57
CA ALA A 31 10.08 -5.36 5.30
C ALA A 31 9.87 -3.89 5.71
N LYS A 32 8.61 -3.46 5.73
CA LYS A 32 8.16 -2.20 6.35
C LYS A 32 7.19 -2.53 7.46
N ARG A 33 7.30 -1.86 8.60
CA ARG A 33 6.36 -2.06 9.71
C ARG A 33 5.04 -1.40 9.39
N CYS A 34 3.92 -2.00 9.83
CA CYS A 34 2.60 -1.42 9.62
C CYS A 34 2.27 -0.27 10.59
N ASP A 35 3.09 -0.07 11.63
CA ASP A 35 2.98 1.04 12.59
C ASP A 35 3.72 2.32 12.16
N ASP A 36 4.36 2.31 10.99
CA ASP A 36 5.05 3.47 10.41
C ASP A 36 4.04 4.61 10.09
N ASP A 37 4.42 5.87 10.36
CA ASP A 37 3.59 7.05 10.13
C ASP A 37 3.15 7.18 8.66
N ALA A 38 3.90 6.55 7.75
CA ALA A 38 3.58 6.40 6.34
C ALA A 38 2.16 5.83 6.08
N TRP A 39 1.63 5.02 6.99
CA TRP A 39 0.37 4.30 6.82
C TRP A 39 -0.81 4.90 7.56
N HIS A 40 -0.54 5.77 8.52
CA HIS A 40 -1.59 6.41 9.31
C HIS A 40 -2.46 7.31 8.42
N ASP A 41 -3.78 7.22 8.59
CA ASP A 41 -4.81 7.89 7.78
C ASP A 41 -4.72 7.64 6.26
N ALA A 42 -4.02 6.59 5.82
CA ALA A 42 -3.78 6.31 4.41
C ALA A 42 -4.55 5.09 3.89
N LEU A 43 -5.10 5.23 2.69
CA LEU A 43 -5.42 4.10 1.82
C LEU A 43 -4.18 3.75 1.01
N VAL A 44 -3.83 2.47 0.95
CA VAL A 44 -2.60 2.00 0.30
C VAL A 44 -2.96 1.15 -0.90
N VAL A 45 -2.36 1.41 -2.06
CA VAL A 45 -2.52 0.59 -3.26
C VAL A 45 -1.20 -0.03 -3.64
N VAL A 46 -1.22 -1.31 -4.01
CA VAL A 46 -0.07 -1.96 -4.64
C VAL A 46 -0.01 -1.50 -6.10
N GLU A 47 0.99 -0.69 -6.43
CA GLU A 47 1.14 -0.15 -7.78
C GLU A 47 1.95 -1.11 -8.67
N ARG A 48 2.99 -1.73 -8.11
CA ARG A 48 3.88 -2.66 -8.83
C ARG A 48 4.42 -3.72 -7.88
N GLY A 49 4.72 -4.88 -8.45
CA GLY A 49 5.19 -6.02 -7.68
C GLY A 49 4.10 -6.55 -6.76
N GLU A 50 4.49 -7.26 -5.71
CA GLU A 50 3.57 -7.86 -4.76
C GLU A 50 4.17 -7.77 -3.37
N VAL A 51 3.29 -7.74 -2.38
CA VAL A 51 3.69 -7.73 -0.97
C VAL A 51 2.90 -8.76 -0.18
N GLU A 52 3.52 -9.25 0.87
CA GLU A 52 2.91 -10.11 1.87
C GLU A 52 2.62 -9.30 3.13
N LEU A 53 1.37 -9.31 3.56
CA LEU A 53 0.97 -8.76 4.86
C LEU A 53 1.06 -9.87 5.90
N GLN A 54 1.87 -9.65 6.92
CA GLN A 54 1.98 -10.55 8.06
C GLN A 54 1.12 -10.01 9.20
N ASP A 55 0.19 -10.83 9.68
CA ASP A 55 -0.58 -10.52 10.89
C ASP A 55 0.17 -10.89 12.18
N ALA A 56 -0.33 -10.42 13.32
CA ALA A 56 0.25 -10.66 14.64
C ALA A 56 0.18 -12.12 15.09
N HIS A 57 -0.59 -12.97 14.41
CA HIS A 57 -0.76 -14.39 14.68
C HIS A 57 0.03 -15.28 13.70
N GLY A 58 0.86 -14.68 12.85
CA GLY A 58 1.71 -15.39 11.88
C GLY A 58 1.00 -15.74 10.57
N GLY A 59 -0.25 -15.32 10.38
CA GLY A 59 -0.94 -15.41 9.09
C GLY A 59 -0.28 -14.50 8.06
N CYS A 60 -0.29 -14.95 6.81
CA CYS A 60 0.29 -14.23 5.69
C CYS A 60 -0.71 -14.14 4.54
N ARG A 61 -0.91 -12.92 4.02
CA ARG A 61 -1.73 -12.65 2.85
C ARG A 61 -0.92 -11.92 1.78
N ARG A 62 -0.82 -12.51 0.59
CA ARG A 62 -0.23 -11.88 -0.59
C ARG A 62 -1.21 -10.88 -1.20
N CYS A 63 -0.70 -9.73 -1.60
CA CYS A 63 -1.44 -8.64 -2.23
C CYS A 63 -0.81 -8.33 -3.58
N ALA A 64 -1.64 -8.28 -4.62
CA ALA A 64 -1.23 -8.05 -6.00
C ALA A 64 -1.47 -6.60 -6.45
N PRO A 65 -0.88 -6.15 -7.59
CA PRO A 65 -1.15 -4.83 -8.15
C PRO A 65 -2.63 -4.55 -8.31
N GLY A 66 -3.07 -3.36 -7.91
CA GLY A 66 -4.47 -2.97 -7.94
C GLY A 66 -5.25 -3.22 -6.66
N GLU A 67 -4.71 -4.00 -5.73
CA GLU A 67 -5.36 -4.21 -4.44
C GLU A 67 -5.24 -2.97 -3.55
N VAL A 68 -6.37 -2.62 -2.92
CA VAL A 68 -6.46 -1.53 -1.94
C VAL A 68 -6.36 -2.13 -0.54
N LEU A 69 -5.46 -1.58 0.26
CA LEU A 69 -5.10 -2.03 1.60
C LEU A 69 -5.37 -0.90 2.60
N TRP A 70 -5.80 -1.30 3.79
CA TRP A 70 -5.86 -0.45 4.98
C TRP A 70 -4.94 -1.06 6.02
N LEU A 71 -3.86 -0.38 6.40
CA LEU A 71 -2.78 -0.97 7.19
C LEU A 71 -2.79 -0.54 8.65
N ALA A 72 -3.22 0.71 8.92
CA ALA A 72 -3.32 1.23 10.28
C ALA A 72 -4.52 0.62 11.03
N GLY A 73 -4.36 0.31 12.32
CA GLY A 73 -5.48 -0.19 13.15
C GLY A 73 -5.93 -1.63 12.87
N LEU A 74 -5.24 -2.35 11.99
CA LEU A 74 -5.33 -3.81 11.89
C LEU A 74 -4.20 -4.45 12.70
N PRO A 75 -4.36 -5.70 13.19
CA PRO A 75 -3.30 -6.44 13.87
C PRO A 75 -2.25 -6.95 12.86
N LEU A 76 -1.76 -6.07 11.99
CA LEU A 76 -0.70 -6.36 11.02
C LEU A 76 0.64 -5.93 11.61
N HIS A 77 1.64 -6.79 11.47
CA HIS A 77 2.99 -6.55 11.98
C HIS A 77 3.85 -5.86 10.92
N ALA A 78 3.84 -6.40 9.70
CA ALA A 78 4.74 -5.97 8.66
C ALA A 78 4.22 -6.26 7.26
N ILE A 79 4.71 -5.45 6.32
CA ILE A 79 4.59 -5.61 4.88
C ILE A 79 5.93 -6.13 4.38
N HIS A 80 5.94 -7.30 3.77
CA HIS A 80 7.14 -7.94 3.25
C HIS A 80 7.12 -7.97 1.73
N ASN A 81 8.24 -7.61 1.10
CA ASN A 81 8.47 -7.98 -0.29
C ASN A 81 9.28 -9.27 -0.34
N ARG A 82 8.61 -10.40 -0.58
CA ARG A 82 9.28 -11.70 -0.81
C ARG A 82 9.73 -11.91 -2.27
N GLY A 83 9.36 -11.00 -3.16
CA GLY A 83 9.71 -11.06 -4.57
C GLY A 83 11.16 -10.68 -4.83
N SER A 84 11.59 -10.93 -6.07
CA SER A 84 12.94 -10.60 -6.57
C SER A 84 13.04 -9.19 -7.17
N ARG A 85 11.93 -8.44 -7.22
CA ARG A 85 11.84 -7.08 -7.75
C ARG A 85 11.24 -6.14 -6.70
N PRO A 86 11.59 -4.84 -6.69
CA PRO A 86 10.97 -3.89 -5.78
C PRO A 86 9.45 -3.89 -5.92
N ALA A 87 8.76 -3.80 -4.80
CA ALA A 87 7.33 -3.55 -4.75
C ALA A 87 7.10 -2.07 -4.48
N LEU A 88 6.14 -1.46 -5.18
CA LEU A 88 5.81 -0.05 -5.04
C LEU A 88 4.40 0.09 -4.47
N LEU A 89 4.30 0.83 -3.38
CA LEU A 89 3.04 1.13 -2.71
C LEU A 89 2.74 2.62 -2.82
N ALA A 90 1.50 2.95 -3.17
CA ALA A 90 0.98 4.32 -3.13
C ALA A 90 0.09 4.47 -1.89
N ALA A 91 0.54 5.25 -0.92
CA ALA A 91 -0.26 5.63 0.24
C ALA A 91 -0.90 7.01 -0.02
N VAL A 92 -2.23 7.05 -0.11
CA VAL A 92 -2.99 8.29 -0.26
C VAL A 92 -3.71 8.62 1.04
N ALA A 93 -3.51 9.84 1.52
CA ALA A 93 -4.15 10.34 2.73
C ALA A 93 -4.82 11.69 2.44
N ARG A 94 -5.73 12.10 3.33
CA ARG A 94 -6.17 13.49 3.35
C ARG A 94 -5.01 14.36 3.81
N ARG A 95 -4.68 15.39 3.04
CA ARG A 95 -3.72 16.43 3.42
C ARG A 95 -4.26 17.10 4.68
N ARG A 96 -3.51 17.03 5.77
CA ARG A 96 -3.82 17.79 6.98
C ARG A 96 -3.54 19.26 6.68
N VAL A 97 -4.56 20.10 6.84
CA VAL A 97 -4.35 21.55 6.86
C VAL A 97 -3.72 21.87 8.21
N PRO A 98 -2.58 22.59 8.25
CA PRO A 98 -1.94 23.00 9.50
C PRO A 98 -2.85 23.81 10.41
#